data_AF-L5JWA7-F1
#
_entry.id   AF-L5JWA7-F1
#
_cell.length_a   1.000
_cell.length_b   1.000
_cell.length_c   1.000
_cell.angle_alpha   90.00
_cell.angle_beta   90.00
_cell.angle_gamma   90.00
#
_symmetry.space_group_name_H-M   'P 1'
#
loop_
_entity.id
_entity.type
_entity.pdbx_description
1 polymer ?
#
loop_
_entity_poly.entity_id
_entity_poly.type
_entity_poly.pdbx_seq_one_letter_code
_entity_poly.pdbx_strand_id
1 'polypeptide(L)'
;MVEMIPNAETLRKIQVEHGVTGSFKDRPLADWLQKHNPGEDEYEKAVENFIYSCAGCCVATYVLGICDRHNDNIMLKTTGHMFHIDFGRFLGHAQMFGNIKRDRAPFVFTSDMAYVINGGDKPSSRFHDFVDLCCQAYNLIRKHTHLFLNLLGLMLSCGIPELSDLEDLKYVYDALRPQDTEANATTYFTRLIESSLGSVATKLNFFIHNLAQMKFTGSDDRLTLSFAPRTHTLQRSGRLSDVFLCRQEKVFHPNKGYIYVVKVMRENAHEATYIQRTFEEFQELHAKLRLLFPSSLLPSFPSRFVIGRPRGEAGAERRREELNRYIWHLIHSAPEVAECDLVYTFFHPLPRDEKAVGTSPAPKSSDGSWARPVGKVGGEVKLSISYKNNKLFIMVMHIRGLQLLQDGNDPDPYVKIYLLPDPQKTTKKKTKVARKTCNPTYNEMLVYDGIPKGDLQQRELQLSVLSEQGFWENILLGEVHIRLRELDLAQEKTGWFALGSRSHETS
;
A
#
# COMPACT_ATOMS: atom_id res chain seq x y z
N MET A 1 11.13 -4.11 35.75
CA MET A 1 11.89 -2.90 35.38
C MET A 1 12.06 -2.94 33.87
N VAL A 2 11.78 -1.84 33.17
CA VAL A 2 11.91 -1.73 31.70
C VAL A 2 12.96 -0.67 31.40
N GLU A 3 13.89 -0.97 30.48
CA GLU A 3 14.90 -0.01 30.04
C GLU A 3 14.25 1.07 29.15
N MET A 4 14.54 2.33 29.44
CA MET A 4 14.07 3.45 28.63
C MET A 4 15.03 3.70 27.47
N ILE A 5 14.52 3.60 26.24
CA ILE A 5 15.30 3.90 25.04
C ILE A 5 15.22 5.41 24.76
N PRO A 6 16.34 6.15 24.83
CA PRO A 6 16.34 7.59 24.58
C PRO A 6 16.11 7.91 23.10
N ASN A 7 15.59 9.11 22.84
CA ASN A 7 15.37 9.66 21.49
C ASN A 7 14.49 8.77 20.61
N ALA A 8 13.47 8.14 21.21
CA ALA A 8 12.49 7.29 20.55
C ALA A 8 11.09 7.84 20.80
N GLU A 9 10.24 7.78 19.78
CA GLU A 9 8.83 8.17 19.87
C GLU A 9 7.94 7.07 19.30
N THR A 10 6.72 6.94 19.83
CA THR A 10 5.75 5.98 19.27
C THR A 10 5.29 6.43 17.89
N LEU A 11 4.99 5.49 16.99
CA LEU A 11 4.47 5.84 15.67
C LEU A 11 3.17 6.62 15.78
N ARG A 12 2.32 6.33 16.78
CA ARG A 12 1.12 7.12 17.06
C ARG A 12 1.47 8.59 17.28
N LYS A 13 2.43 8.90 18.17
CA LYS A 13 2.78 10.29 18.48
C LYS A 13 3.26 11.02 17.22
N ILE A 14 4.10 10.37 16.42
CA ILE A 14 4.60 10.91 15.15
C ILE A 14 3.44 11.16 14.17
N GLN A 15 2.57 10.17 13.97
CA GLN A 15 1.45 10.28 13.04
C GLN A 15 0.43 11.35 13.45
N VAL A 16 0.18 11.51 14.75
CA VAL A 16 -0.78 12.50 15.28
C VAL A 16 -0.28 13.94 15.08
N GLU A 17 1.02 14.18 14.88
CA GLU A 17 1.52 15.51 14.45
C GLU A 17 0.86 15.95 13.13
N HIS A 18 0.44 15.01 12.28
CA HIS A 18 -0.27 15.26 11.03
C HIS A 18 -1.81 15.17 11.19
N GLY A 19 -2.32 15.24 12.42
CA GLY A 19 -3.72 15.17 12.80
C GLY A 19 -4.21 13.74 13.12
N VAL A 20 -5.46 13.62 13.59
CA VAL A 20 -6.08 12.35 14.02
C VAL A 20 -6.09 11.28 12.90
N THR A 21 -6.11 11.72 11.64
CA THR A 21 -6.06 10.85 10.44
C THR A 21 -4.65 10.64 9.91
N GLY A 22 -3.61 11.08 10.63
CA GLY A 22 -2.22 10.98 10.19
C GLY A 22 -1.76 9.55 9.93
N SER A 23 -2.33 8.55 10.61
CA SER A 23 -2.07 7.12 10.35
C SER A 23 -2.54 6.62 8.96
N PHE A 24 -3.30 7.44 8.22
CA PHE A 24 -3.67 7.17 6.83
C PHE A 24 -2.83 7.95 5.81
N LYS A 25 -1.98 8.87 6.26
CA LYS A 25 -1.07 9.63 5.39
C LYS A 25 0.22 8.86 5.20
N ASP A 26 0.85 9.02 4.04
CA ASP A 26 2.06 8.27 3.68
C ASP A 26 3.36 8.97 4.11
N ARG A 27 3.32 10.28 4.37
CA ARG A 27 4.52 11.08 4.70
C ARG A 27 4.95 11.18 6.17
N PRO A 28 4.11 10.96 7.21
CA PRO A 28 4.47 11.34 8.58
C PRO A 28 5.82 10.81 9.07
N LEU A 29 6.15 9.55 8.78
CA LEU A 29 7.41 8.95 9.22
C LEU A 29 8.62 9.54 8.48
N ALA A 30 8.51 9.76 7.17
CA ALA A 30 9.57 10.36 6.37
C ALA A 30 9.83 11.82 6.79
N ASP A 31 8.76 12.60 6.97
CA ASP A 31 8.86 13.99 7.44
C ASP A 31 9.55 14.06 8.81
N TRP A 32 9.21 13.12 9.72
CA TRP A 32 9.81 13.06 11.05
C TRP A 32 11.29 12.66 11.01
N LEU A 33 11.67 11.69 10.19
CA LEU A 33 13.08 11.32 10.00
C LEU A 33 13.88 12.48 9.39
N GLN A 34 13.33 13.17 8.38
CA GLN A 34 13.97 14.32 7.74
C GLN A 34 14.15 15.49 8.72
N LYS A 35 13.17 15.72 9.59
CA LYS A 35 13.23 16.76 10.64
C LYS A 35 14.38 16.54 11.63
N HIS A 36 14.70 15.28 11.95
CA HIS A 36 15.76 14.94 12.91
C HIS A 36 17.13 14.65 12.25
N ASN A 37 17.16 14.48 10.94
CA ASN A 37 18.37 14.22 10.15
C ASN A 37 18.36 15.18 8.94
N PRO A 38 18.71 16.47 9.13
CA PRO A 38 18.60 17.48 8.09
C PRO A 38 19.67 17.33 6.99
N GLY A 39 20.80 16.68 7.30
CA GLY A 39 21.83 16.36 6.30
C GLY A 39 21.42 15.19 5.42
N GLU A 40 21.78 15.24 4.13
CA GLU A 40 21.47 14.18 3.16
C GLU A 40 22.06 12.82 3.58
N ASP A 41 23.34 12.80 3.98
CA ASP A 41 24.02 11.58 4.45
C ASP A 41 23.40 11.03 5.75
N GLU A 42 22.99 11.92 6.67
CA GLU A 42 22.36 11.53 7.93
C GLU A 42 20.97 10.94 7.70
N TYR A 43 20.20 11.56 6.80
CA TYR A 43 18.88 11.07 6.41
C TYR A 43 18.97 9.72 5.72
N GLU A 44 19.89 9.55 4.76
CA GLU A 44 20.08 8.27 4.06
C GLU A 44 20.48 7.17 5.05
N LYS A 45 21.36 7.46 6.01
CA LYS A 45 21.72 6.52 7.08
C LYS A 45 20.52 6.18 7.99
N ALA A 46 19.68 7.16 8.30
CA ALA A 46 18.47 6.92 9.08
C ALA A 46 17.47 6.04 8.30
N VAL A 47 17.31 6.26 7.00
CA VAL A 47 16.48 5.42 6.12
C VAL A 47 17.04 4.00 6.02
N GLU A 48 18.36 3.83 5.92
CA GLU A 48 19.01 2.52 5.93
C GLU A 48 18.74 1.78 7.24
N ASN A 49 18.97 2.42 8.39
CA ASN A 49 18.64 1.84 9.70
C ASN A 49 17.16 1.46 9.80
N PHE A 50 16.27 2.29 9.23
CA PHE A 50 14.85 2.00 9.17
C PHE A 50 14.55 0.75 8.36
N ILE A 51 15.14 0.60 7.17
CA ILE A 51 14.95 -0.57 6.30
C ILE A 51 15.36 -1.86 7.04
N TYR A 52 16.55 -1.89 7.63
CA TYR A 52 17.06 -3.08 8.34
C TYR A 52 16.23 -3.43 9.58
N SER A 53 15.94 -2.44 10.42
CA SER A 53 15.19 -2.65 11.66
C SER A 53 13.72 -3.00 11.39
N CYS A 54 13.11 -2.40 10.37
CA CYS A 54 11.76 -2.74 9.92
C CYS A 54 11.70 -4.18 9.40
N ALA A 55 12.64 -4.59 8.55
CA ALA A 55 12.70 -5.97 8.04
C ALA A 55 12.85 -6.99 9.19
N GLY A 56 13.75 -6.73 10.13
CA GLY A 56 13.93 -7.58 11.32
C GLY A 56 12.66 -7.68 12.17
N CYS A 57 11.98 -6.55 12.43
CA CYS A 57 10.72 -6.52 13.17
C CYS A 57 9.60 -7.27 12.45
N CYS A 58 9.43 -7.10 11.13
CA CYS A 58 8.41 -7.80 10.36
C CYS A 58 8.59 -9.33 10.45
N VAL A 59 9.82 -9.82 10.34
CA VAL A 59 10.12 -11.26 10.43
C VAL A 59 9.92 -11.76 11.88
N ALA A 60 10.49 -11.07 12.87
CA ALA A 60 10.41 -11.50 14.27
C ALA A 60 8.97 -11.53 14.80
N THR A 61 8.19 -10.47 14.53
CA THR A 61 6.80 -10.36 14.98
C THR A 61 5.89 -11.39 14.32
N TYR A 62 6.16 -11.75 13.07
CA TYR A 62 5.47 -12.83 12.39
C TYR A 62 5.80 -14.20 13.00
N VAL A 63 7.09 -14.52 13.14
CA VAL A 63 7.54 -15.84 13.65
C VAL A 63 7.07 -16.10 15.07
N LEU A 64 7.17 -15.09 15.95
CA LEU A 64 6.75 -15.19 17.35
C LEU A 64 5.25 -14.92 17.55
N GLY A 65 4.54 -14.50 16.50
CA GLY A 65 3.12 -14.20 16.58
C GLY A 65 2.79 -13.09 17.58
N ILE A 66 3.67 -12.09 17.72
CA ILE A 66 3.50 -10.96 18.65
C ILE A 66 2.21 -10.24 18.30
N CYS A 67 1.23 -10.25 19.20
CA CYS A 67 -0.09 -9.66 19.01
C CYS A 67 -0.15 -8.23 19.60
N ASP A 68 -1.33 -7.61 19.56
CA ASP A 68 -1.57 -6.23 20.05
C ASP A 68 -0.73 -5.18 19.29
N ARG A 69 -0.68 -5.39 17.97
CA ARG A 69 0.19 -4.63 17.08
C ARG A 69 -0.50 -3.35 16.64
N HIS A 70 -0.46 -2.34 17.49
CA HIS A 70 -0.92 -0.98 17.19
C HIS A 70 0.23 0.03 17.17
N ASN A 71 -0.01 1.21 16.59
CA ASN A 71 0.99 2.27 16.40
C ASN A 71 1.56 2.87 17.70
N ASP A 72 0.92 2.67 18.87
CA ASP A 72 1.56 2.96 20.17
C ASP A 72 2.63 1.95 20.59
N ASN A 73 2.51 0.69 20.15
CA ASN A 73 3.43 -0.40 20.53
C ASN A 73 4.61 -0.54 19.55
N ILE A 74 4.77 0.45 18.67
CA ILE A 74 5.88 0.52 17.72
C ILE A 74 6.53 1.88 17.92
N MET A 75 7.84 1.87 18.12
CA MET A 75 8.64 3.06 18.35
C MET A 75 9.67 3.24 17.24
N LEU A 76 10.03 4.50 17.00
CA LEU A 76 11.05 4.91 16.04
C LEU A 76 12.06 5.83 16.72
N LYS A 77 13.34 5.48 16.65
CA LYS A 77 14.45 6.35 17.08
C LYS A 77 14.73 7.42 16.05
N THR A 78 15.24 8.58 16.48
CA THR A 78 15.69 9.66 15.56
C THR A 78 16.74 9.16 14.56
N THR A 79 17.57 8.21 14.97
CA THR A 79 18.56 7.50 14.13
C THR A 79 17.96 6.53 13.09
N GLY A 80 16.63 6.40 12.99
CA GLY A 80 15.95 5.52 12.04
C GLY A 80 15.60 4.12 12.53
N HIS A 81 16.09 3.68 13.70
CA HIS A 81 15.81 2.34 14.21
C HIS A 81 14.36 2.19 14.69
N MET A 82 13.61 1.31 14.03
CA MET A 82 12.26 0.90 14.41
C MET A 82 12.31 -0.32 15.34
N PHE A 83 11.48 -0.33 16.38
CA PHE A 83 11.37 -1.48 17.28
C PHE A 83 9.97 -1.60 17.88
N HIS A 84 9.58 -2.81 18.25
CA HIS A 84 8.34 -3.09 18.96
C HIS A 84 8.56 -2.99 20.48
N ILE A 85 7.51 -2.61 21.19
CA ILE A 85 7.41 -2.66 22.65
C ILE A 85 6.12 -3.41 23.04
N ASP A 86 5.96 -3.67 24.34
CA ASP A 86 4.79 -4.31 24.91
C ASP A 86 4.46 -5.69 24.28
N PHE A 87 5.20 -6.70 24.71
CA PHE A 87 5.09 -8.08 24.21
C PHE A 87 4.12 -8.94 25.02
N GLY A 88 3.16 -8.33 25.72
CA GLY A 88 2.26 -9.03 26.66
C GLY A 88 1.37 -10.10 26.02
N ARG A 89 1.27 -10.15 24.68
CA ARG A 89 0.51 -11.16 23.92
C ARG A 89 1.34 -11.67 22.74
N PHE A 90 1.53 -12.98 22.63
CA PHE A 90 2.31 -13.60 21.55
C PHE A 90 1.77 -15.01 21.20
N LEU A 91 2.41 -15.72 20.26
CA LEU A 91 1.99 -17.05 19.74
C LEU A 91 0.57 -17.10 19.16
N GLY A 92 0.05 -15.97 18.67
CA GLY A 92 -1.27 -15.92 18.03
C GLY A 92 -2.46 -15.83 18.99
N HIS A 93 -2.21 -15.64 20.30
CA HIS A 93 -3.19 -15.28 21.33
C HIS A 93 -3.69 -13.83 21.16
N ALA A 94 -4.24 -13.54 19.99
CA ALA A 94 -4.75 -12.22 19.63
C ALA A 94 -6.06 -11.89 20.37
N GLN A 95 -6.23 -10.62 20.72
CA GLN A 95 -7.51 -10.15 21.26
C GLN A 95 -8.63 -10.37 20.24
N MET A 96 -9.74 -10.90 20.73
CA MET A 96 -10.96 -11.14 19.95
C MET A 96 -11.93 -9.98 20.17
N PHE A 97 -12.52 -9.46 19.09
CA PHE A 97 -13.68 -8.58 19.17
C PHE A 97 -14.91 -9.37 18.71
N GLY A 98 -15.68 -9.88 19.67
CA GLY A 98 -16.66 -10.95 19.40
C GLY A 98 -15.97 -12.22 18.91
N ASN A 99 -16.42 -12.80 17.80
CA ASN A 99 -15.83 -14.01 17.21
C ASN A 99 -14.73 -13.73 16.16
N ILE A 100 -14.22 -12.49 16.12
CA ILE A 100 -13.30 -12.03 15.08
C ILE A 100 -11.97 -11.61 15.70
N LYS A 101 -10.86 -12.14 15.18
CA LYS A 101 -9.50 -11.68 15.54
C LYS A 101 -9.32 -10.22 15.14
N ARG A 102 -8.92 -9.39 16.11
CA ARG A 102 -8.64 -7.95 15.92
C ARG A 102 -7.45 -7.72 14.99
N ASP A 103 -6.40 -8.51 15.15
CA ASP A 103 -5.21 -8.49 14.30
C ASP A 103 -5.32 -9.51 13.16
N ARG A 104 -5.61 -9.02 11.95
CA ARG A 104 -5.75 -9.87 10.75
C ARG A 104 -4.56 -9.83 9.80
N ALA A 105 -3.74 -8.79 9.88
CA ALA A 105 -2.52 -8.71 9.08
C ALA A 105 -1.44 -9.61 9.68
N PRO A 106 -0.62 -10.30 8.85
CA PRO A 106 0.48 -11.13 9.33
C PRO A 106 1.44 -10.40 10.27
N PHE A 107 1.79 -9.16 9.92
CA PHE A 107 2.56 -8.23 10.73
C PHE A 107 2.16 -6.79 10.38
N VAL A 108 2.66 -5.81 11.14
CA VAL A 108 2.44 -4.39 10.81
C VAL A 108 3.42 -3.99 9.72
N PHE A 109 2.86 -3.55 8.59
CA PHE A 109 3.60 -2.89 7.53
C PHE A 109 2.67 -1.93 6.80
N THR A 110 2.80 -0.63 7.07
CA THR A 110 1.87 0.40 6.61
C THR A 110 2.43 1.22 5.44
N SER A 111 1.59 2.02 4.80
CA SER A 111 1.99 2.77 3.59
C SER A 111 2.96 3.90 3.87
N ASP A 112 2.97 4.46 5.09
CA ASP A 112 4.00 5.41 5.53
C ASP A 112 5.37 4.75 5.75
N MET A 113 5.41 3.51 6.26
CA MET A 113 6.64 2.72 6.29
C MET A 113 7.15 2.44 4.87
N ALA A 114 6.24 2.04 3.97
CA ALA A 114 6.59 1.81 2.58
C ALA A 114 7.06 3.10 1.88
N TYR A 115 6.51 4.26 2.23
CA TYR A 115 6.94 5.55 1.70
C TYR A 115 8.38 5.87 2.09
N VAL A 116 8.76 5.65 3.37
CA VAL A 116 10.15 5.80 3.84
C VAL A 116 11.10 4.90 3.04
N ILE A 117 10.76 3.60 2.92
CA ILE A 117 11.59 2.63 2.20
C ILE A 117 11.75 3.02 0.73
N ASN A 118 10.65 3.42 0.08
CA ASN A 118 10.68 3.78 -1.33
C ASN A 118 11.41 5.10 -1.60
N GLY A 119 11.44 6.01 -0.62
CA GLY A 119 11.79 7.42 -0.83
C GLY A 119 10.70 8.18 -1.59
N GLY A 120 9.44 7.74 -1.50
CA GLY A 120 8.32 8.32 -2.24
C GLY A 120 7.12 7.38 -2.40
N ASP A 121 6.14 7.80 -3.20
CA ASP A 121 4.86 7.08 -3.36
C ASP A 121 4.96 5.82 -4.23
N LYS A 122 6.03 5.69 -5.03
CA LYS A 122 6.18 4.61 -6.00
C LYS A 122 7.19 3.57 -5.54
N PRO A 123 6.97 2.27 -5.84
CA PRO A 123 7.97 1.22 -5.62
C PRO A 123 9.33 1.57 -6.24
N SER A 124 10.40 1.45 -5.46
CA SER A 124 11.78 1.67 -5.90
C SER A 124 12.67 0.45 -5.66
N SER A 125 13.93 0.50 -6.09
CA SER A 125 14.89 -0.58 -5.84
C SER A 125 15.10 -0.87 -4.34
N ARG A 126 15.02 0.17 -3.49
CA ARG A 126 15.11 0.00 -2.03
C ARG A 126 14.01 -0.92 -1.48
N PHE A 127 12.84 -0.96 -2.12
CA PHE A 127 11.79 -1.89 -1.74
C PHE A 127 12.11 -3.33 -2.14
N HIS A 128 12.86 -3.55 -3.22
CA HIS A 128 13.40 -4.89 -3.54
C HIS A 128 14.37 -5.33 -2.46
N ASP A 129 15.28 -4.45 -2.05
CA ASP A 129 16.24 -4.74 -1.00
C ASP A 129 15.55 -5.05 0.34
N PHE A 130 14.49 -4.30 0.70
CA PHE A 130 13.66 -4.60 1.87
C PHE A 130 13.00 -5.99 1.81
N VAL A 131 12.41 -6.37 0.66
CA VAL A 131 11.80 -7.70 0.48
C VAL A 131 12.86 -8.79 0.56
N ASP A 132 14.00 -8.60 -0.10
CA ASP A 132 15.13 -9.53 -0.07
C ASP A 132 15.66 -9.72 1.36
N LEU A 133 15.83 -8.64 2.13
CA LEU A 133 16.25 -8.68 3.53
C LEU A 133 15.26 -9.47 4.39
N CYS A 134 13.95 -9.22 4.23
CA CYS A 134 12.90 -9.97 4.93
C CYS A 134 12.96 -11.47 4.61
N CYS A 135 13.04 -11.82 3.33
CA CYS A 135 13.08 -13.22 2.88
C CYS A 135 14.36 -13.93 3.31
N GLN A 136 15.51 -13.25 3.28
CA GLN A 136 16.78 -13.78 3.77
C GLN A 136 16.74 -14.03 5.27
N ALA A 137 16.32 -13.04 6.06
CA ALA A 137 16.19 -13.16 7.51
C ALA A 137 15.23 -14.30 7.89
N TYR A 138 14.06 -14.37 7.24
CA TYR A 138 13.12 -15.47 7.46
C TYR A 138 13.75 -16.83 7.15
N ASN A 139 14.38 -17.01 5.98
CA ASN A 139 15.05 -18.28 5.64
C ASN A 139 16.17 -18.67 6.60
N LEU A 140 16.95 -17.70 7.10
CA LEU A 140 17.99 -17.95 8.10
C LEU A 140 17.39 -18.46 9.41
N ILE A 141 16.35 -17.78 9.94
CA ILE A 141 15.68 -18.19 11.18
C ILE A 141 15.08 -19.59 11.05
N ARG A 142 14.47 -19.92 9.91
CA ARG A 142 13.88 -21.24 9.63
C ARG A 142 14.88 -22.39 9.74
N LYS A 143 16.13 -22.19 9.33
CA LYS A 143 17.19 -23.21 9.47
C LYS A 143 17.48 -23.56 10.93
N HIS A 144 17.12 -22.68 11.86
CA HIS A 144 17.28 -22.86 13.29
C HIS A 144 15.96 -23.17 14.02
N THR A 145 14.95 -23.69 13.32
CA THR A 145 13.63 -24.01 13.90
C THR A 145 13.71 -24.79 15.21
N HIS A 146 14.52 -25.85 15.27
CA HIS A 146 14.68 -26.65 16.48
C HIS A 146 15.26 -25.88 17.67
N LEU A 147 16.14 -24.90 17.44
CA LEU A 147 16.67 -24.07 18.51
C LEU A 147 15.56 -23.24 19.16
N PHE A 148 14.75 -22.54 18.36
CA PHE A 148 13.64 -21.73 18.86
C PHE A 148 12.60 -22.57 19.59
N LEU A 149 12.24 -23.74 19.05
CA LEU A 149 11.29 -24.64 19.68
C LEU A 149 11.81 -25.21 21.01
N ASN A 150 13.10 -25.54 21.10
CA ASN A 150 13.69 -26.00 22.35
C ASN A 150 13.72 -24.90 23.41
N LEU A 151 14.10 -23.67 23.04
CA LEU A 151 14.12 -22.53 23.97
C LEU A 151 12.71 -22.23 24.52
N LEU A 152 11.70 -22.19 23.65
CA LEU A 152 10.31 -21.99 24.06
C LEU A 152 9.77 -23.21 24.84
N GLY A 153 10.15 -24.43 24.46
CA GLY A 153 9.76 -25.65 25.16
C GLY A 153 10.25 -25.70 26.61
N LEU A 154 11.45 -25.18 26.88
CA LEU A 154 11.97 -25.03 28.24
C LEU A 154 11.15 -24.04 29.09
N MET A 155 10.44 -23.11 28.45
CA MET A 155 9.64 -22.09 29.12
C MET A 155 8.20 -22.53 29.46
N LEU A 156 7.73 -23.68 28.96
CA LEU A 156 6.36 -24.16 29.18
C LEU A 156 5.99 -24.28 30.67
N SER A 157 6.96 -24.63 31.53
CA SER A 157 6.72 -24.77 32.97
C SER A 157 6.90 -23.48 33.77
N CYS A 158 7.14 -22.34 33.11
CA CYS A 158 7.39 -21.05 33.78
C CYS A 158 6.11 -20.31 34.19
N GLY A 159 4.92 -20.87 33.91
CA GLY A 159 3.64 -20.24 34.26
C GLY A 159 3.29 -19.02 33.40
N ILE A 160 3.80 -18.96 32.16
CA ILE A 160 3.44 -17.94 31.18
C ILE A 160 2.10 -18.34 30.55
N PRO A 161 1.02 -17.55 30.70
CA PRO A 161 -0.31 -17.95 30.24
C PRO A 161 -0.40 -18.23 28.74
N GLU A 162 0.33 -17.47 27.93
CA GLU A 162 0.39 -17.59 26.46
C GLU A 162 1.28 -18.74 25.96
N LEU A 163 2.03 -19.40 26.86
CA LEU A 163 2.94 -20.50 26.54
C LEU A 163 2.79 -21.59 27.61
N SER A 164 1.71 -22.34 27.51
CA SER A 164 1.28 -23.31 28.52
C SER A 164 1.24 -24.74 28.00
N ASP A 165 1.11 -24.93 26.69
CA ASP A 165 1.02 -26.26 26.08
C ASP A 165 1.81 -26.39 24.76
N LEU A 166 1.78 -27.61 24.19
CA LEU A 166 2.47 -27.92 22.95
C LEU A 166 1.81 -27.29 21.70
N GLU A 167 0.54 -26.90 21.79
CA GLU A 167 -0.18 -26.22 20.69
C GLU A 167 0.36 -24.78 20.52
N ASP A 168 0.75 -24.14 21.62
CA ASP A 168 1.43 -22.84 21.58
C ASP A 168 2.78 -22.92 20.83
N LEU A 169 3.55 -24.00 21.01
CA LEU A 169 4.78 -24.25 20.25
C LEU A 169 4.51 -24.55 18.78
N LYS A 170 3.37 -25.19 18.49
CA LYS A 170 2.96 -25.51 17.12
C LYS A 170 2.76 -24.24 16.29
N TYR A 171 2.34 -23.13 16.89
CA TYR A 171 2.29 -21.83 16.20
C TYR A 171 3.64 -21.47 15.56
N VAL A 172 4.72 -21.54 16.34
CA VAL A 172 6.07 -21.17 15.85
C VAL A 172 6.56 -22.14 14.79
N TYR A 173 6.30 -23.44 14.97
CA TYR A 173 6.60 -24.45 13.95
C TYR A 173 5.88 -24.16 12.63
N ASP A 174 4.57 -23.88 12.70
CA ASP A 174 3.75 -23.58 11.53
C ASP A 174 4.12 -22.24 10.88
N ALA A 175 4.55 -21.25 11.67
CA ALA A 175 5.04 -19.97 11.19
C ALA A 175 6.42 -20.10 10.50
N LEU A 176 7.30 -20.97 11.00
CA LEU A 176 8.63 -21.21 10.41
C LEU A 176 8.58 -22.13 9.19
N ARG A 177 7.60 -23.04 9.10
CA ARG A 177 7.43 -23.94 7.94
C ARG A 177 8.74 -24.66 7.56
N PRO A 178 9.43 -25.36 8.48
CA PRO A 178 10.77 -25.94 8.22
C PRO A 178 10.84 -26.90 7.03
N GLN A 179 9.70 -27.49 6.64
CA GLN A 179 9.55 -28.39 5.50
C GLN A 179 9.64 -27.70 4.13
N ASP A 180 9.44 -26.38 4.05
CA ASP A 180 9.44 -25.67 2.78
C ASP A 180 10.88 -25.48 2.25
N THR A 181 11.04 -25.49 0.93
CA THR A 181 12.29 -25.04 0.31
C THR A 181 12.51 -23.54 0.53
N GLU A 182 13.76 -23.07 0.44
CA GLU A 182 14.07 -21.63 0.55
C GLU A 182 13.29 -20.79 -0.48
N ALA A 183 13.12 -21.34 -1.68
CA ALA A 183 12.32 -20.72 -2.73
C ALA A 183 10.84 -20.59 -2.36
N ASN A 184 10.22 -21.67 -1.86
CA ASN A 184 8.81 -21.65 -1.46
C ASN A 184 8.59 -20.69 -0.27
N ALA A 185 9.51 -20.67 0.68
CA ALA A 185 9.49 -19.77 1.82
C ALA A 185 9.65 -18.29 1.41
N THR A 186 10.48 -18.01 0.41
CA THR A 186 10.63 -16.67 -0.19
C THR A 186 9.33 -16.21 -0.84
N THR A 187 8.71 -17.04 -1.67
CA THR A 187 7.39 -16.75 -2.26
C THR A 187 6.33 -16.54 -1.18
N TYR A 188 6.34 -17.37 -0.13
CA TYR A 188 5.40 -17.28 0.98
C TYR A 188 5.54 -15.96 1.73
N PHE A 189 6.75 -15.60 2.16
CA PHE A 189 6.97 -14.39 2.94
C PHE A 189 6.72 -13.12 2.12
N THR A 190 7.04 -13.14 0.82
CA THR A 190 6.70 -12.04 -0.10
C THR A 190 5.20 -11.76 -0.11
N ARG A 191 4.36 -12.81 -0.13
CA ARG A 191 2.89 -12.66 -0.05
C ARG A 191 2.44 -12.10 1.29
N LEU A 192 3.14 -12.39 2.39
CA LEU A 192 2.84 -11.79 3.69
C LEU A 192 3.14 -10.28 3.70
N ILE A 193 4.22 -9.84 3.04
CA ILE A 193 4.53 -8.41 2.86
C ILE A 193 3.42 -7.73 2.06
N GLU A 194 3.02 -8.29 0.91
CA GLU A 194 1.94 -7.76 0.08
C GLU A 194 0.59 -7.69 0.83
N SER A 195 0.24 -8.77 1.56
CA SER A 195 -0.97 -8.82 2.37
C SER A 195 -0.96 -7.83 3.52
N SER A 196 0.20 -7.56 4.11
CA SER A 196 0.35 -6.60 5.22
C SER A 196 0.21 -5.16 4.71
N LEU A 197 0.90 -4.84 3.60
CA LEU A 197 0.82 -3.52 2.96
C LEU A 197 -0.60 -3.17 2.48
N GLY A 198 -1.33 -4.17 1.95
CA GLY A 198 -2.71 -4.01 1.49
C GLY A 198 -3.76 -3.97 2.60
N SER A 199 -3.39 -4.18 3.87
CA SER A 199 -4.33 -4.32 4.97
C SER A 199 -4.95 -2.98 5.40
N VAL A 200 -6.17 -2.72 4.94
CA VAL A 200 -7.01 -1.61 5.43
C VAL A 200 -7.37 -1.78 6.92
N ALA A 201 -7.45 -3.02 7.39
CA ALA A 201 -7.78 -3.33 8.79
C ALA A 201 -6.73 -2.80 9.76
N THR A 202 -5.44 -2.85 9.40
CA THR A 202 -4.34 -2.33 10.24
C THR A 202 -4.46 -0.82 10.42
N LYS A 203 -4.68 -0.08 9.32
CA LYS A 203 -4.89 1.38 9.37
C LYS A 203 -6.14 1.77 10.17
N LEU A 204 -7.21 1.00 10.05
CA LEU A 204 -8.43 1.19 10.84
C LEU A 204 -8.21 0.91 12.33
N ASN A 205 -7.45 -0.13 12.68
CA ASN A 205 -7.10 -0.41 14.07
C ASN A 205 -6.30 0.75 14.66
N PHE A 206 -5.30 1.27 13.93
CA PHE A 206 -4.51 2.43 14.37
C PHE A 206 -5.38 3.66 14.59
N PHE A 207 -6.34 3.90 13.72
CA PHE A 207 -7.29 5.00 13.89
C PHE A 207 -8.18 4.82 15.15
N ILE A 208 -8.68 3.61 15.40
CA ILE A 208 -9.47 3.31 16.60
C ILE A 208 -8.61 3.51 17.86
N HIS A 209 -7.34 3.08 17.85
CA HIS A 209 -6.41 3.32 18.95
C HIS A 209 -6.15 4.82 19.16
N ASN A 210 -5.91 5.58 18.08
CA ASN A 210 -5.74 7.02 18.15
C ASN A 210 -6.94 7.70 18.83
N LEU A 211 -8.15 7.30 18.45
CA LEU A 211 -9.41 7.82 19.01
C LEU A 211 -9.63 7.38 20.47
N ALA A 212 -9.31 6.13 20.82
CA ALA A 212 -9.48 5.60 22.17
C ALA A 212 -8.51 6.27 23.15
N GLN A 213 -7.26 6.52 22.75
CA GLN A 213 -6.27 7.21 23.58
C GLN A 213 -6.60 8.70 23.77
N MET A 214 -7.25 9.34 22.79
CA MET A 214 -7.78 10.70 22.96
C MET A 214 -8.92 10.77 23.99
N LYS A 215 -9.65 9.67 24.23
CA LYS A 215 -10.68 9.61 25.29
C LYS A 215 -10.09 9.53 26.71
N PHE A 216 -8.79 9.24 26.85
CA PHE A 216 -8.11 9.17 28.15
C PHE A 216 -7.20 10.37 28.45
N THR A 217 -6.84 11.16 27.45
CA THR A 217 -6.24 12.48 27.65
C THR A 217 -7.37 13.51 27.65
N GLY A 218 -7.82 13.91 28.85
CA GLY A 218 -8.80 14.98 29.01
C GLY A 218 -8.27 16.29 28.41
N SER A 219 -8.62 16.55 27.16
CA SER A 219 -8.63 17.87 26.55
C SER A 219 -9.80 17.92 25.58
N ASP A 220 -10.63 18.93 25.75
CA ASP A 220 -11.91 19.21 25.10
C ASP A 220 -11.72 19.58 23.61
N ASP A 221 -11.15 18.68 22.81
CA ASP A 221 -10.96 18.89 21.37
C ASP A 221 -12.25 18.54 20.63
N ARG A 222 -13.06 19.59 20.39
CA ARG A 222 -14.22 19.54 19.49
C ARG A 222 -13.83 18.91 18.16
N LEU A 223 -14.58 17.91 17.71
CA LEU A 223 -14.42 17.30 16.37
C LEU A 223 -14.51 18.40 15.28
N THR A 224 -13.38 18.77 14.67
CA THR A 224 -13.28 19.78 13.59
C THR A 224 -13.09 19.12 12.22
N LEU A 225 -13.42 19.78 11.10
CA LEU A 225 -13.13 19.30 9.72
C LEU A 225 -11.71 19.71 9.31
N SER A 226 -10.95 18.81 8.67
CA SER A 226 -9.51 18.98 8.39
C SER A 226 -9.19 20.14 7.45
N PHE A 227 -10.16 20.51 6.62
CA PHE A 227 -10.07 21.58 5.63
C PHE A 227 -10.73 22.88 6.08
N ALA A 228 -11.35 22.92 7.26
CA ALA A 228 -12.05 24.10 7.77
C ALA A 228 -11.38 24.63 9.04
N PRO A 229 -10.70 25.79 8.99
CA PRO A 229 -9.92 26.31 10.12
C PRO A 229 -10.77 26.85 11.27
N ARG A 230 -12.10 26.98 11.10
CA ARG A 230 -13.05 27.49 12.10
C ARG A 230 -14.33 26.66 12.10
N THR A 231 -14.90 26.45 13.28
CA THR A 231 -16.21 25.81 13.43
C THR A 231 -17.32 26.85 13.23
N HIS A 232 -18.29 26.49 12.38
CA HIS A 232 -19.49 27.29 12.12
C HIS A 232 -20.71 26.61 12.72
N THR A 233 -21.56 27.41 13.35
CA THR A 233 -22.76 26.93 14.05
C THR A 233 -24.02 27.48 13.37
N LEU A 234 -25.17 26.86 13.68
CA LEU A 234 -26.50 27.33 13.26
C LEU A 234 -26.73 28.81 13.60
N GLN A 235 -26.40 29.22 14.83
CA GLN A 235 -26.62 30.60 15.32
C GLN A 235 -25.85 31.66 14.52
N ARG A 236 -24.65 31.33 14.04
CA ARG A 236 -23.80 32.28 13.29
C ARG A 236 -24.05 32.25 11.79
N SER A 237 -24.52 31.13 11.26
CA SER A 237 -24.58 30.91 9.81
C SER A 237 -26.00 30.93 9.26
N GLY A 238 -27.05 30.96 10.11
CA GLY A 238 -28.44 30.87 9.67
C GLY A 238 -28.81 29.48 9.16
N ARG A 239 -30.08 29.08 9.35
CA ARG A 239 -30.58 27.73 9.03
C ARG A 239 -30.43 27.42 7.54
N LEU A 240 -29.94 26.23 7.20
CA LEU A 240 -29.89 25.76 5.81
C LEU A 240 -31.32 25.53 5.30
N SER A 241 -31.69 26.15 4.19
CA SER A 241 -33.03 26.03 3.59
C SER A 241 -33.04 25.13 2.35
N ASP A 242 -32.07 25.31 1.45
CA ASP A 242 -31.95 24.52 0.22
C ASP A 242 -30.47 24.32 -0.13
N VAL A 243 -30.05 23.07 -0.33
CA VAL A 243 -28.66 22.73 -0.62
C VAL A 243 -28.62 21.64 -1.67
N PHE A 244 -27.97 21.92 -2.80
CA PHE A 244 -27.85 20.95 -3.88
C PHE A 244 -26.59 21.16 -4.72
N LEU A 245 -26.17 20.09 -5.38
CA LEU A 245 -24.97 20.03 -6.18
C LEU A 245 -25.28 20.44 -7.62
N CYS A 246 -24.81 21.63 -8.03
CA CYS A 246 -25.12 22.22 -9.33
C CYS A 246 -24.34 21.62 -10.48
N ARG A 247 -23.01 21.45 -10.32
CA ARG A 247 -22.11 21.00 -11.39
C ARG A 247 -20.84 20.38 -10.83
N GLN A 248 -20.11 19.70 -11.71
CA GLN A 248 -18.78 19.16 -11.42
C GLN A 248 -17.74 19.79 -12.35
N GLU A 249 -16.55 20.05 -11.81
CA GLU A 249 -15.45 20.67 -12.54
C GLU A 249 -14.24 19.74 -12.50
N LYS A 250 -13.62 19.51 -13.66
CA LYS A 250 -12.42 18.67 -13.76
C LYS A 250 -11.21 19.51 -13.39
N VAL A 251 -10.49 19.08 -12.36
CA VAL A 251 -9.32 19.78 -11.84
C VAL A 251 -8.06 19.02 -12.21
N PHE A 252 -7.09 19.74 -12.76
CA PHE A 252 -5.82 19.18 -13.22
C PHE A 252 -4.67 19.41 -12.23
N HIS A 253 -4.80 20.35 -11.28
CA HIS A 253 -3.81 20.67 -10.24
C HIS A 253 -4.50 21.08 -8.93
N PRO A 254 -3.99 20.72 -7.73
CA PRO A 254 -2.76 19.96 -7.47
C PRO A 254 -2.91 18.43 -7.58
N ASN A 255 -4.13 17.91 -7.70
CA ASN A 255 -4.42 16.48 -7.93
C ASN A 255 -5.44 16.31 -9.06
N LYS A 256 -5.23 15.35 -9.97
CA LYS A 256 -6.18 15.04 -11.07
C LYS A 256 -7.48 14.45 -10.49
N GLY A 257 -8.57 15.21 -10.52
CA GLY A 257 -9.84 14.82 -9.89
C GLY A 257 -11.04 15.64 -10.34
N TYR A 258 -12.17 15.46 -9.65
CA TYR A 258 -13.39 16.28 -9.83
C TYR A 258 -13.68 17.05 -8.56
N ILE A 259 -13.97 18.34 -8.70
CA ILE A 259 -14.54 19.20 -7.67
C ILE A 259 -16.04 19.31 -7.92
N TYR A 260 -16.83 19.30 -6.86
CA TYR A 260 -18.28 19.45 -6.90
C TYR A 260 -18.67 20.83 -6.39
N VAL A 261 -19.44 21.57 -7.19
CA VAL A 261 -19.94 22.90 -6.84
C VAL A 261 -21.32 22.76 -6.21
N VAL A 262 -21.42 23.10 -4.94
CA VAL A 262 -22.66 23.03 -4.14
C VAL A 262 -23.22 24.43 -3.98
N LYS A 263 -24.50 24.60 -4.33
CA LYS A 263 -25.26 25.81 -4.02
C LYS A 263 -25.88 25.65 -2.64
N VAL A 264 -25.69 26.66 -1.80
CA VAL A 264 -26.16 26.70 -0.41
C VAL A 264 -27.05 27.93 -0.24
N MET A 265 -28.32 27.69 0.05
CA MET A 265 -29.33 28.67 0.45
C MET A 265 -29.55 28.57 1.95
N ARG A 266 -29.70 29.72 2.59
CA ARG A 266 -30.00 29.84 4.03
C ARG A 266 -31.31 30.58 4.21
N GLU A 267 -32.05 30.27 5.27
CA GLU A 267 -33.25 31.01 5.65
C GLU A 267 -32.89 32.49 5.86
N ASN A 268 -33.68 33.39 5.27
CA ASN A 268 -33.50 34.84 5.31
C ASN A 268 -32.29 35.40 4.51
N ALA A 269 -31.61 34.59 3.70
CA ALA A 269 -30.61 35.09 2.75
C ALA A 269 -31.25 35.44 1.40
N HIS A 270 -30.95 36.63 0.86
CA HIS A 270 -31.45 37.08 -0.45
C HIS A 270 -30.66 36.49 -1.64
N GLU A 271 -29.47 35.93 -1.41
CA GLU A 271 -28.59 35.40 -2.44
C GLU A 271 -28.05 34.01 -2.10
N ALA A 272 -27.78 33.22 -3.14
CA ALA A 272 -27.20 31.89 -3.04
C ALA A 272 -25.68 31.94 -2.93
N THR A 273 -25.11 31.12 -2.05
CA THR A 273 -23.66 30.93 -1.98
C THR A 273 -23.24 29.66 -2.72
N TYR A 274 -22.09 29.69 -3.39
CA TYR A 274 -21.55 28.55 -4.12
C TYR A 274 -20.23 28.13 -3.48
N ILE A 275 -20.13 26.86 -3.09
CA ILE A 275 -18.93 26.30 -2.45
C ILE A 275 -18.38 25.12 -3.26
N GLN A 276 -17.08 24.92 -3.22
CA GLN A 276 -16.39 23.82 -3.89
C GLN A 276 -15.97 22.75 -2.89
N ARG A 277 -16.36 21.49 -3.14
CA ARG A 277 -16.00 20.35 -2.28
C ARG A 277 -15.50 19.15 -3.08
N THR A 278 -14.56 18.41 -2.53
CA THR A 278 -14.09 17.13 -3.11
C THR A 278 -14.87 15.94 -2.55
N PHE A 279 -14.81 14.80 -3.23
CA PHE A 279 -15.42 13.57 -2.72
C PHE A 279 -14.82 13.15 -1.37
N GLU A 280 -13.52 13.36 -1.20
CA GLU A 280 -12.79 13.08 0.03
C GLU A 280 -13.30 13.93 1.19
N GLU A 281 -13.64 15.21 0.96
CA GLU A 281 -14.22 16.09 1.97
C GLU A 281 -15.64 15.64 2.37
N PHE A 282 -16.46 15.19 1.41
CA PHE A 282 -17.77 14.58 1.69
C PHE A 282 -17.64 13.30 2.53
N GLN A 283 -16.64 12.47 2.20
CA GLN A 283 -16.35 11.25 2.95
C GLN A 283 -15.87 11.56 4.37
N GLU A 284 -15.07 12.61 4.54
CA GLU A 284 -14.60 13.08 5.84
C GLU A 284 -15.76 13.55 6.73
N LEU A 285 -16.66 14.37 6.19
CA LEU A 285 -17.87 14.79 6.89
C LEU A 285 -18.66 13.58 7.37
N HIS A 286 -18.94 12.64 6.47
CA HIS A 286 -19.73 11.47 6.80
C HIS A 286 -19.05 10.58 7.85
N ALA A 287 -17.73 10.40 7.74
CA ALA A 287 -16.96 9.64 8.73
C ALA A 287 -17.03 10.28 10.13
N LYS A 288 -16.96 11.61 10.23
CA LYS A 288 -17.04 12.33 11.50
C LYS A 288 -18.45 12.36 12.09
N LEU A 289 -19.48 12.45 11.25
CA LEU A 289 -20.88 12.30 11.69
C LEU A 289 -21.14 10.91 12.28
N ARG A 290 -20.54 9.83 11.73
CA ARG A 290 -20.63 8.47 12.30
C ARG A 290 -19.99 8.33 13.69
N LEU A 291 -19.11 9.25 14.07
CA LEU A 291 -18.53 9.28 15.42
C LEU A 291 -19.47 9.94 16.44
N LEU A 292 -20.36 10.82 15.96
CA LEU A 292 -21.30 11.58 16.79
C LEU A 292 -22.68 10.93 16.87
N PHE A 293 -23.12 10.25 15.80
CA PHE A 293 -24.49 9.75 15.68
C PHE A 293 -24.51 8.27 15.28
N PRO A 294 -25.46 7.47 15.81
CA PRO A 294 -25.71 6.11 15.36
C PRO A 294 -25.98 6.06 13.85
N SER A 295 -25.53 4.99 13.18
CA SER A 295 -25.73 4.78 11.75
C SER A 295 -27.20 4.83 11.31
N SER A 296 -28.15 4.55 12.23
CA SER A 296 -29.59 4.63 11.97
C SER A 296 -30.11 6.06 11.78
N LEU A 297 -29.40 7.06 12.31
CA LEU A 297 -29.74 8.48 12.17
C LEU A 297 -29.02 9.16 11.00
N LEU A 298 -28.14 8.44 10.30
CA LEU A 298 -27.33 8.99 9.23
C LEU A 298 -27.77 8.49 7.85
N PRO A 299 -27.74 9.33 6.81
CA PRO A 299 -28.04 8.91 5.46
C PRO A 299 -26.97 7.98 4.90
N SER A 300 -27.37 7.07 4.00
CA SER A 300 -26.43 6.20 3.29
C SER A 300 -25.44 7.02 2.46
N PHE A 301 -24.15 6.66 2.53
CA PHE A 301 -23.10 7.36 1.79
C PHE A 301 -22.60 6.51 0.60
N PRO A 302 -22.35 7.12 -0.57
CA PRO A 302 -21.89 6.39 -1.75
C PRO A 302 -20.56 5.65 -1.52
N SER A 303 -20.51 4.38 -1.91
CA SER A 303 -19.31 3.55 -1.83
C SER A 303 -18.21 4.05 -2.77
N ARG A 304 -16.95 4.00 -2.30
CA ARG A 304 -15.75 4.28 -3.10
C ARG A 304 -15.53 3.25 -4.22
N PHE A 305 -16.04 2.03 -4.05
CA PHE A 305 -15.83 0.91 -4.98
C PHE A 305 -17.16 0.27 -5.37
N VAL A 306 -17.45 0.30 -6.67
CA VAL A 306 -18.48 -0.53 -7.30
C VAL A 306 -17.89 -1.06 -8.61
N ILE A 307 -17.87 -2.38 -8.74
CA ILE A 307 -17.39 -3.11 -9.91
C ILE A 307 -18.28 -2.75 -11.11
N GLY A 308 -17.69 -2.41 -12.27
CA GLY A 308 -18.41 -2.12 -13.51
C GLY A 308 -18.80 -0.66 -13.77
N ARG A 309 -18.27 0.33 -13.04
CA ARG A 309 -18.57 1.76 -13.30
C ARG A 309 -17.88 2.31 -14.56
N PRO A 310 -18.55 3.14 -15.38
CA PRO A 310 -17.93 3.86 -16.49
C PRO A 310 -16.84 4.82 -15.98
N ARG A 311 -15.67 4.83 -16.64
CA ARG A 311 -14.56 5.75 -16.35
C ARG A 311 -14.75 7.07 -17.11
N GLY A 312 -14.30 8.18 -16.53
CA GLY A 312 -14.40 9.50 -17.15
C GLY A 312 -15.62 10.30 -16.66
N GLU A 313 -16.12 11.19 -17.52
CA GLU A 313 -17.17 12.19 -17.21
C GLU A 313 -18.49 11.56 -16.76
N ALA A 314 -18.90 10.45 -17.38
CA ALA A 314 -20.11 9.71 -17.01
C ALA A 314 -20.06 9.13 -15.59
N GLY A 315 -18.88 8.71 -15.11
CA GLY A 315 -18.70 8.21 -13.75
C GLY A 315 -18.74 9.32 -12.70
N ALA A 316 -18.28 10.52 -13.08
CA ALA A 316 -18.36 11.70 -12.24
C ALA A 316 -19.81 12.19 -12.12
N GLU A 317 -20.56 12.21 -13.23
CA GLU A 317 -21.95 12.66 -13.27
C GLU A 317 -22.86 11.79 -12.40
N ARG A 318 -22.71 10.46 -12.48
CA ARG A 318 -23.42 9.54 -11.57
C ARG A 318 -23.06 9.78 -10.10
N ARG A 319 -21.78 10.08 -9.81
CA ARG A 319 -21.34 10.39 -8.45
C ARG A 319 -21.92 11.73 -7.97
N ARG A 320 -22.12 12.70 -8.86
CA ARG A 320 -22.82 13.96 -8.59
C ARG A 320 -24.24 13.70 -8.08
N GLU A 321 -24.99 12.84 -8.76
CA GLU A 321 -26.35 12.46 -8.36
C GLU A 321 -26.39 11.74 -7.01
N GLU A 322 -25.44 10.83 -6.77
CA GLU A 322 -25.30 10.12 -5.49
C GLU A 322 -25.01 11.08 -4.32
N LEU A 323 -24.10 12.03 -4.52
CA LEU A 323 -23.78 13.06 -3.52
C LEU A 323 -24.94 14.03 -3.32
N ASN A 324 -25.65 14.41 -4.39
CA ASN A 324 -26.82 15.29 -4.28
C ASN A 324 -27.92 14.63 -3.43
N ARG A 325 -28.15 13.33 -3.63
CA ARG A 325 -29.08 12.55 -2.81
C ARG A 325 -28.63 12.47 -1.35
N TYR A 326 -27.33 12.25 -1.11
CA TYR A 326 -26.76 12.26 0.23
C TYR A 326 -26.97 13.60 0.95
N ILE A 327 -26.69 14.72 0.28
CA ILE A 327 -26.90 16.08 0.81
C ILE A 327 -28.37 16.27 1.20
N TRP A 328 -29.29 15.93 0.29
CA TRP A 328 -30.72 16.10 0.53
C TRP A 328 -31.16 15.35 1.79
N HIS A 329 -30.77 14.08 1.95
CA HIS A 329 -31.11 13.33 3.15
C HIS A 329 -30.40 13.84 4.40
N LEU A 330 -29.19 14.38 4.29
CA LEU A 330 -28.43 14.90 5.43
C LEU A 330 -29.08 16.14 6.03
N ILE A 331 -29.49 17.11 5.20
CA ILE A 331 -30.11 18.35 5.69
C ILE A 331 -31.56 18.16 6.17
N HIS A 332 -32.21 17.07 5.75
CA HIS A 332 -33.56 16.66 6.20
C HIS A 332 -33.53 15.53 7.25
N SER A 333 -32.36 15.21 7.80
CA SER A 333 -32.23 14.27 8.92
C SER A 333 -32.79 14.87 10.22
N ALA A 334 -32.80 14.10 11.30
CA ALA A 334 -33.22 14.59 12.61
C ALA A 334 -32.44 15.87 13.01
N PRO A 335 -33.06 16.85 13.70
CA PRO A 335 -32.44 18.15 13.99
C PRO A 335 -31.06 18.04 14.63
N GLU A 336 -30.84 17.04 15.48
CA GLU A 336 -29.57 16.80 16.15
C GLU A 336 -28.42 16.53 15.15
N VAL A 337 -28.74 15.91 14.01
CA VAL A 337 -27.79 15.61 12.92
C VAL A 337 -27.71 16.78 11.94
N ALA A 338 -28.86 17.27 11.47
CA ALA A 338 -28.95 18.31 10.45
C ALA A 338 -28.43 19.66 10.94
N GLU A 339 -28.59 19.96 12.24
CA GLU A 339 -28.18 21.22 12.88
C GLU A 339 -26.80 21.14 13.56
N CYS A 340 -26.08 20.03 13.38
CA CYS A 340 -24.75 19.81 13.94
C CYS A 340 -23.70 20.77 13.35
N ASP A 341 -22.80 21.27 14.20
CA ASP A 341 -21.68 22.15 13.84
C ASP A 341 -20.84 21.64 12.66
N LEU A 342 -20.65 20.32 12.53
CA LEU A 342 -19.91 19.74 11.40
C LEU A 342 -20.62 19.98 10.06
N VAL A 343 -21.95 19.87 10.03
CA VAL A 343 -22.76 20.12 8.83
C VAL A 343 -22.68 21.60 8.45
N TYR A 344 -22.80 22.49 9.43
CA TYR A 344 -22.72 23.94 9.21
C TYR A 344 -21.33 24.41 8.79
N THR A 345 -20.29 23.79 9.35
CA THR A 345 -18.89 24.02 8.95
C THR A 345 -18.62 23.51 7.54
N PHE A 346 -19.18 22.35 7.17
CA PHE A 346 -19.03 21.80 5.82
C PHE A 346 -19.64 22.71 4.74
N PHE A 347 -20.81 23.29 5.00
CA PHE A 347 -21.52 24.18 4.07
C PHE A 347 -21.15 25.67 4.22
N HIS A 348 -20.07 26.01 4.93
CA HIS A 348 -19.56 27.37 5.01
C HIS A 348 -18.56 27.67 3.87
N PRO A 349 -18.64 28.84 3.21
CA PRO A 349 -17.65 29.22 2.19
C PRO A 349 -16.22 29.25 2.74
N LEU A 350 -15.26 28.80 1.93
CA LEU A 350 -13.82 28.87 2.22
C LEU A 350 -13.16 29.94 1.34
N PRO A 351 -11.96 30.43 1.67
CA PRO A 351 -11.26 31.44 0.86
C PRO A 351 -11.03 31.04 -0.62
N ARG A 352 -11.04 29.74 -0.92
CA ARG A 352 -10.94 29.22 -2.29
C ARG A 352 -12.22 29.40 -3.11
N ASP A 353 -13.36 29.55 -2.44
CA ASP A 353 -14.69 29.67 -3.06
C ASP A 353 -14.93 31.10 -3.61
N GLU A 354 -14.14 32.10 -3.17
CA GLU A 354 -14.25 33.51 -3.61
C GLU A 354 -13.55 33.81 -4.96
N LYS A 355 -12.60 32.98 -5.40
CA LYS A 355 -11.77 33.24 -6.60
C LYS A 355 -12.34 32.71 -7.93
N ALA A 356 -13.53 32.10 -7.93
CA ALA A 356 -14.06 31.37 -9.09
C ALA A 356 -15.12 32.14 -9.91
N VAL A 357 -14.95 33.46 -10.07
CA VAL A 357 -15.74 34.26 -11.04
C VAL A 357 -14.78 34.81 -12.10
N GLY A 358 -14.52 34.06 -13.17
CA GLY A 358 -13.72 34.54 -14.29
C GLY A 358 -13.17 33.46 -15.21
N THR A 359 -13.85 33.27 -16.35
CA THR A 359 -13.39 32.84 -17.70
C THR A 359 -12.27 31.82 -17.88
N SER A 360 -12.52 30.79 -18.69
CA SER A 360 -11.48 30.07 -19.43
C SER A 360 -11.94 29.77 -20.88
N PRO A 361 -11.08 30.00 -21.89
CA PRO A 361 -11.38 29.73 -23.30
C PRO A 361 -11.09 28.26 -23.67
N ALA A 362 -11.80 27.76 -24.68
CA ALA A 362 -11.71 26.38 -25.18
C ALA A 362 -10.42 26.12 -26.00
N PRO A 363 -9.83 24.91 -25.92
CA PRO A 363 -8.75 24.52 -26.83
C PRO A 363 -9.27 23.76 -28.06
N LYS A 364 -8.63 24.07 -29.20
CA LYS A 364 -8.85 23.51 -30.53
C LYS A 364 -8.24 22.10 -30.68
N SER A 365 -8.81 21.36 -31.62
CA SER A 365 -8.37 20.06 -32.13
C SER A 365 -6.99 20.09 -32.80
N SER A 366 -6.15 19.10 -32.52
CA SER A 366 -4.97 18.78 -33.32
C SER A 366 -5.12 17.41 -33.99
N ASP A 367 -5.13 17.45 -35.31
CA ASP A 367 -5.00 16.33 -36.24
C ASP A 367 -3.53 15.95 -36.40
N GLY A 368 -3.22 14.68 -36.73
CA GLY A 368 -1.88 14.30 -37.20
C GLY A 368 -1.33 12.92 -36.80
N SER A 369 -1.36 12.00 -37.78
CA SER A 369 -0.32 11.01 -38.13
C SER A 369 0.05 9.89 -37.13
N TRP A 370 -0.43 8.68 -37.42
CA TRP A 370 -0.01 7.42 -36.76
C TRP A 370 1.20 6.80 -37.46
N ALA A 371 2.40 7.09 -36.97
CA ALA A 371 3.55 6.19 -37.10
C ALA A 371 4.11 5.93 -35.70
N ARG A 372 3.95 4.70 -35.19
CA ARG A 372 4.36 4.31 -33.84
C ARG A 372 5.89 4.18 -33.76
N PRO A 373 6.62 4.99 -32.96
CA PRO A 373 8.00 4.68 -32.63
C PRO A 373 8.00 3.55 -31.59
N VAL A 374 8.86 2.55 -31.79
CA VAL A 374 9.16 1.51 -30.79
C VAL A 374 9.70 2.23 -29.54
N GLY A 375 9.00 2.10 -28.41
CA GLY A 375 9.42 2.72 -27.15
C GLY A 375 10.82 2.24 -26.76
N LYS A 376 11.61 3.14 -26.18
CA LYS A 376 12.95 2.85 -25.67
C LYS A 376 12.85 1.69 -24.67
N VAL A 377 13.44 0.55 -25.00
CA VAL A 377 13.43 -0.68 -24.19
C VAL A 377 14.52 -0.59 -23.13
N GLY A 378 14.31 -1.10 -21.91
CA GLY A 378 15.35 -1.07 -20.87
C GLY A 378 14.91 -1.61 -19.50
N GLY A 379 15.88 -1.66 -18.57
CA GLY A 379 15.72 -2.17 -17.21
C GLY A 379 16.58 -3.40 -16.95
N GLU A 380 16.45 -3.99 -15.77
CA GLU A 380 17.15 -5.22 -15.39
C GLU A 380 16.18 -6.17 -14.69
N VAL A 381 16.31 -7.46 -14.95
CA VAL A 381 15.55 -8.53 -14.28
C VAL A 381 16.48 -9.34 -13.38
N LYS A 382 16.09 -9.56 -12.13
CA LYS A 382 16.78 -10.44 -11.19
C LYS A 382 16.17 -11.84 -11.27
N LEU A 383 17.00 -12.85 -11.55
CA LEU A 383 16.59 -14.24 -11.63
C LEU A 383 17.41 -15.09 -10.67
N SER A 384 16.80 -16.16 -10.15
CA SER A 384 17.50 -17.33 -9.63
C SER A 384 17.22 -18.53 -10.55
N ILE A 385 18.26 -19.20 -11.02
CA ILE A 385 18.19 -20.32 -11.95
C ILE A 385 18.94 -21.51 -11.35
N SER A 386 18.28 -22.67 -11.28
CA SER A 386 18.91 -23.91 -10.81
C SER A 386 18.36 -25.13 -11.54
N TYR A 387 19.14 -26.21 -11.59
CA TYR A 387 18.71 -27.46 -12.19
C TYR A 387 18.92 -28.64 -11.24
N LYS A 388 17.85 -29.38 -10.96
CA LYS A 388 17.89 -30.61 -10.14
C LYS A 388 16.78 -31.57 -10.53
N ASN A 389 17.02 -32.87 -10.39
CA ASN A 389 16.02 -33.93 -10.62
C ASN A 389 15.32 -33.84 -11.99
N ASN A 390 16.07 -33.56 -13.06
CA ASN A 390 15.54 -33.35 -14.42
C ASN A 390 14.54 -32.18 -14.55
N LYS A 391 14.64 -31.20 -13.65
CA LYS A 391 13.80 -30.00 -13.65
C LYS A 391 14.67 -28.75 -13.63
N LEU A 392 14.33 -27.80 -14.50
CA LEU A 392 14.90 -26.46 -14.50
C LEU A 392 13.98 -25.52 -13.73
N PHE A 393 14.49 -24.93 -12.66
CA PHE A 393 13.80 -23.99 -11.79
C PHE A 393 14.26 -22.57 -12.12
N ILE A 394 13.31 -21.69 -12.39
CA ILE A 394 13.56 -20.28 -12.70
C ILE A 394 12.68 -19.45 -11.79
N MET A 395 13.27 -18.82 -10.78
CA MET A 395 12.60 -17.83 -9.96
C MET A 395 12.78 -16.45 -10.59
N VAL A 396 11.66 -15.85 -11.01
CA VAL A 396 11.62 -14.44 -11.38
C VAL A 396 11.46 -13.64 -10.10
N MET A 397 12.50 -12.90 -9.69
CA MET A 397 12.52 -12.20 -8.40
C MET A 397 11.99 -10.78 -8.51
N HIS A 398 12.77 -9.90 -9.13
CA HIS A 398 12.49 -8.46 -9.26
C HIS A 398 12.78 -7.99 -10.68
N ILE A 399 12.15 -6.90 -11.08
CA ILE A 399 12.60 -6.08 -12.20
C ILE A 399 12.74 -4.66 -11.72
N ARG A 400 13.77 -3.95 -12.16
CA ARG A 400 13.96 -2.53 -11.86
C ARG A 400 14.22 -1.71 -13.12
N GLY A 401 13.90 -0.43 -13.05
CA GLY A 401 14.25 0.54 -14.10
C GLY A 401 13.49 0.35 -15.41
N LEU A 402 12.26 -0.18 -15.39
CA LEU A 402 11.42 -0.18 -16.58
C LEU A 402 11.04 1.25 -16.98
N GLN A 403 10.86 1.48 -18.27
CA GLN A 403 10.45 2.79 -18.78
C GLN A 403 8.93 2.99 -18.67
N LEU A 404 8.55 4.25 -18.50
CA LEU A 404 7.15 4.68 -18.59
C LEU A 404 6.61 4.39 -20.00
N LEU A 405 5.29 4.17 -20.05
CA LEU A 405 4.58 4.09 -21.32
C LEU A 405 4.60 5.45 -22.03
N GLN A 406 4.29 5.46 -23.34
CA GLN A 406 4.32 6.68 -24.16
C GLN A 406 3.39 7.79 -23.65
N ASP A 407 2.35 7.43 -22.91
CA ASP A 407 1.38 8.34 -22.29
C ASP A 407 1.83 8.85 -20.89
N GLY A 408 3.04 8.49 -20.46
CA GLY A 408 3.63 8.84 -19.16
C GLY A 408 3.13 7.99 -17.99
N ASN A 409 2.28 6.98 -18.22
CA ASN A 409 1.80 6.10 -17.17
C ASN A 409 2.80 4.97 -16.86
N ASP A 410 2.74 4.48 -15.61
CA ASP A 410 3.47 3.28 -15.22
C ASP A 410 2.88 2.05 -15.95
N PRO A 411 3.73 1.10 -16.39
CA PRO A 411 3.27 -0.10 -17.06
C PRO A 411 2.60 -1.09 -16.09
N ASP A 412 1.92 -2.09 -16.66
CA ASP A 412 1.42 -3.29 -15.98
C ASP A 412 2.28 -4.51 -16.37
N PRO A 413 3.52 -4.64 -15.84
CA PRO A 413 4.49 -5.61 -16.36
C PRO A 413 4.19 -7.05 -15.95
N TYR A 414 4.45 -7.98 -16.86
CA TYR A 414 4.58 -9.41 -16.60
C TYR A 414 5.72 -10.01 -17.41
N VAL A 415 6.28 -11.12 -16.92
CA VAL A 415 7.37 -11.84 -17.58
C VAL A 415 6.82 -13.01 -18.36
N LYS A 416 7.35 -13.24 -19.55
CA LYS A 416 7.07 -14.37 -20.41
C LYS A 416 8.39 -15.06 -20.75
N ILE A 417 8.48 -16.37 -20.54
CA ILE A 417 9.70 -17.15 -20.75
C ILE A 417 9.41 -18.29 -21.72
N TYR A 418 10.35 -18.50 -22.65
CA TYR A 418 10.44 -19.67 -23.51
C TYR A 418 11.78 -20.36 -23.31
N LEU A 419 11.78 -21.67 -23.52
CA LEU A 419 12.99 -22.48 -23.53
C LEU A 419 13.27 -22.92 -24.97
N LEU A 420 14.21 -22.26 -25.62
CA LEU A 420 14.55 -22.49 -27.02
C LEU A 420 15.61 -23.60 -27.17
N PRO A 421 15.62 -24.35 -28.29
CA PRO A 421 14.61 -24.33 -29.35
C PRO A 421 13.28 -24.93 -28.89
N ASP A 422 12.16 -24.30 -29.25
CA ASP A 422 10.80 -24.75 -28.89
C ASP A 422 9.97 -25.08 -30.15
N PRO A 423 10.30 -26.17 -30.88
CA PRO A 423 9.64 -26.47 -32.15
C PRO A 423 8.14 -26.75 -31.98
N GLN A 424 7.73 -27.30 -30.83
CA GLN A 424 6.32 -27.56 -30.53
C GLN A 424 5.58 -26.33 -29.95
N LYS A 425 6.28 -25.22 -29.66
CA LYS A 425 5.73 -23.99 -29.06
C LYS A 425 5.02 -24.21 -27.72
N THR A 426 5.48 -25.18 -26.93
CA THR A 426 4.86 -25.59 -25.65
C THR A 426 5.59 -25.09 -24.41
N THR A 427 6.77 -24.48 -24.56
CA THR A 427 7.62 -24.09 -23.42
C THR A 427 7.23 -22.73 -22.83
N LYS A 428 6.16 -22.10 -23.29
CA LYS A 428 5.75 -20.80 -22.76
C LYS A 428 5.37 -20.90 -21.28
N LYS A 429 6.05 -20.12 -20.43
CA LYS A 429 5.65 -19.83 -19.05
C LYS A 429 5.50 -18.33 -18.86
N LYS A 430 4.70 -17.90 -17.88
CA LYS A 430 4.50 -16.49 -17.57
C LYS A 430 4.28 -16.28 -16.09
N THR A 431 4.65 -15.10 -15.60
CA THR A 431 4.32 -14.65 -14.24
C THR A 431 2.92 -14.02 -14.19
N LYS A 432 2.48 -13.69 -12.98
CA LYS A 432 1.38 -12.74 -12.76
C LYS A 432 1.73 -11.34 -13.29
N VAL A 433 0.69 -10.54 -13.52
CA VAL A 433 0.79 -9.14 -13.91
C VAL A 433 0.94 -8.29 -12.65
N ALA A 434 2.03 -7.55 -12.54
CA ALA A 434 2.18 -6.48 -11.56
C ALA A 434 1.49 -5.21 -12.09
N ARG A 435 0.84 -4.43 -11.22
CA ARG A 435 0.03 -3.29 -11.63
C ARG A 435 0.78 -1.98 -11.39
N LYS A 436 0.78 -1.10 -12.39
CA LYS A 436 1.22 0.30 -12.33
C LYS A 436 2.57 0.47 -11.64
N THR A 437 3.59 -0.21 -12.14
CA THR A 437 4.93 -0.14 -11.54
C THR A 437 6.03 -0.33 -12.56
N CYS A 438 7.11 0.44 -12.42
CA CYS A 438 8.35 0.25 -13.15
C CYS A 438 9.37 -0.65 -12.41
N ASN A 439 9.05 -1.05 -11.18
CA ASN A 439 9.93 -1.81 -10.29
C ASN A 439 9.18 -3.00 -9.66
N PRO A 440 8.60 -3.94 -10.44
CA PRO A 440 7.79 -5.04 -9.89
C PRO A 440 8.63 -6.05 -9.11
N THR A 441 8.02 -6.62 -8.06
CA THR A 441 8.47 -7.82 -7.36
C THR A 441 7.53 -8.96 -7.70
N TYR A 442 8.09 -10.12 -8.09
CA TYR A 442 7.31 -11.32 -8.42
C TYR A 442 7.57 -12.46 -7.44
N ASN A 443 8.85 -12.76 -7.15
CA ASN A 443 9.29 -13.96 -6.41
C ASN A 443 8.49 -15.22 -6.80
N GLU A 444 8.31 -15.41 -8.10
CA GLU A 444 7.48 -16.44 -8.70
C GLU A 444 8.35 -17.54 -9.34
N MET A 445 8.13 -18.78 -8.92
CA MET A 445 8.87 -19.95 -9.40
C MET A 445 8.21 -20.54 -10.65
N LEU A 446 8.94 -20.61 -11.75
CA LEU A 446 8.56 -21.26 -13.00
C LEU A 446 9.43 -22.51 -13.19
N VAL A 447 8.79 -23.68 -13.32
CA VAL A 447 9.48 -24.97 -13.39
C VAL A 447 9.26 -25.63 -14.73
N TYR A 448 10.33 -25.99 -15.43
CA TYR A 448 10.29 -26.87 -16.59
C TYR A 448 10.64 -28.29 -16.19
N ASP A 449 9.73 -29.23 -16.42
CA ASP A 449 9.90 -30.64 -16.09
C ASP A 449 10.44 -31.45 -17.27
N GLY A 450 11.18 -32.52 -16.96
CA GLY A 450 11.59 -33.53 -17.93
C GLY A 450 12.67 -33.08 -18.89
N ILE A 451 13.51 -32.11 -18.51
CA ILE A 451 14.64 -31.66 -19.34
C ILE A 451 15.85 -32.55 -19.04
N PRO A 452 16.35 -33.35 -20.02
CA PRO A 452 17.57 -34.11 -19.84
C PRO A 452 18.77 -33.19 -19.59
N LYS A 453 19.70 -33.61 -18.72
CA LYS A 453 20.87 -32.78 -18.37
C LYS A 453 21.73 -32.43 -19.59
N GLY A 454 21.85 -33.35 -20.55
CA GLY A 454 22.58 -33.13 -21.80
C GLY A 454 21.97 -32.03 -22.68
N ASP A 455 20.65 -31.87 -22.65
CA ASP A 455 19.95 -30.86 -23.46
C ASP A 455 20.28 -29.44 -23.01
N LEU A 456 20.51 -29.20 -21.71
CA LEU A 456 20.74 -27.86 -21.14
C LEU A 456 21.84 -27.08 -21.90
N GLN A 457 22.86 -27.77 -22.40
CA GLN A 457 23.97 -27.16 -23.15
C GLN A 457 23.54 -26.52 -24.48
N GLN A 458 22.41 -26.98 -25.04
CA GLN A 458 21.86 -26.51 -26.31
C GLN A 458 20.63 -25.62 -26.10
N ARG A 459 20.24 -25.35 -24.85
CA ARG A 459 19.04 -24.58 -24.53
C ARG A 459 19.36 -23.12 -24.21
N GLU A 460 18.42 -22.27 -24.58
CA GLU A 460 18.46 -20.84 -24.30
C GLU A 460 17.13 -20.39 -23.68
N LEU A 461 17.19 -19.58 -22.64
CA LEU A 461 16.02 -18.92 -22.08
C LEU A 461 15.80 -17.60 -22.79
N GLN A 462 14.69 -17.50 -23.51
CA GLN A 462 14.20 -16.23 -24.04
C GLN A 462 13.18 -15.67 -23.04
N LEU A 463 13.54 -14.57 -22.37
CA LEU A 463 12.71 -13.88 -21.41
C LEU A 463 12.30 -12.52 -21.97
N SER A 464 10.99 -12.27 -22.07
CA SER A 464 10.45 -10.98 -22.49
C SER A 464 9.57 -10.40 -21.37
N VAL A 465 9.74 -9.12 -21.07
CA VAL A 465 8.92 -8.34 -20.15
C VAL A 465 7.93 -7.54 -20.98
N LEU A 466 6.63 -7.73 -20.72
CA LEU A 466 5.57 -7.03 -21.46
C LEU A 466 4.64 -6.29 -20.51
N SER A 467 4.10 -5.15 -20.94
CA SER A 467 2.97 -4.49 -20.28
C SER A 467 1.65 -5.04 -20.80
N GLU A 468 0.78 -5.50 -19.91
CA GLU A 468 -0.61 -5.82 -20.25
C GLU A 468 -1.38 -4.55 -20.64
N GLN A 469 -2.06 -4.56 -21.79
CA GLN A 469 -2.85 -3.40 -22.28
C GLN A 469 -4.35 -3.68 -22.43
N GLY A 470 -4.83 -4.78 -21.84
CA GLY A 470 -6.24 -5.18 -21.89
C GLY A 470 -6.70 -5.49 -23.32
N PHE A 471 -7.38 -4.52 -23.95
CA PHE A 471 -7.92 -4.65 -25.32
C PHE A 471 -6.89 -4.38 -26.43
N TRP A 472 -5.73 -3.82 -26.09
CA TRP A 472 -4.67 -3.53 -27.05
C TRP A 472 -3.56 -4.58 -27.01
N GLU A 473 -2.71 -4.56 -28.04
CA GLU A 473 -1.50 -5.38 -28.06
C GLU A 473 -0.59 -5.03 -26.88
N ASN A 474 -0.04 -6.07 -26.25
CA ASN A 474 0.88 -5.91 -25.13
C ASN A 474 2.17 -5.25 -25.62
N ILE A 475 2.68 -4.31 -24.83
CA ILE A 475 3.85 -3.51 -25.18
C ILE A 475 5.10 -4.23 -24.65
N LEU A 476 6.10 -4.47 -25.50
CA LEU A 476 7.39 -5.01 -25.07
C LEU A 476 8.16 -3.93 -24.30
N LEU A 477 8.54 -4.24 -23.05
CA LEU A 477 9.30 -3.35 -22.17
C LEU A 477 10.78 -3.73 -22.08
N GLY A 478 11.11 -4.99 -22.37
CA GLY A 478 12.44 -5.56 -22.19
C GLY A 478 12.54 -6.99 -22.70
N GLU A 479 13.69 -7.40 -23.20
CA GLU A 479 13.98 -8.80 -23.51
C GLU A 479 15.42 -9.18 -23.14
N VAL A 480 15.64 -10.41 -22.71
CA VAL A 480 16.96 -10.98 -22.47
C VAL A 480 17.01 -12.44 -22.88
N HIS A 481 18.14 -12.83 -23.45
CA HIS A 481 18.45 -14.18 -23.89
C HIS A 481 19.58 -14.73 -23.03
N ILE A 482 19.36 -15.87 -22.37
CA ILE A 482 20.31 -16.47 -21.44
C ILE A 482 20.62 -17.89 -21.90
N ARG A 483 21.85 -18.11 -22.35
CA ARG A 483 22.30 -19.43 -22.77
C ARG A 483 22.62 -20.28 -21.54
N LEU A 484 21.92 -21.41 -21.39
CA LEU A 484 22.05 -22.23 -20.18
C LEU A 484 23.43 -22.87 -20.02
N ARG A 485 24.19 -23.04 -21.11
CA ARG A 485 25.58 -23.51 -21.11
C ARG A 485 26.56 -22.57 -20.38
N GLU A 486 26.22 -21.29 -20.26
CA GLU A 486 27.08 -20.28 -19.64
C GLU A 486 26.89 -20.23 -18.11
N LEU A 487 25.94 -21.00 -17.58
CA LEU A 487 25.62 -21.04 -16.16
C LEU A 487 26.05 -22.38 -15.57
N ASP A 488 26.69 -22.35 -14.40
CA ASP A 488 26.82 -23.54 -13.57
C ASP A 488 25.52 -23.77 -12.81
N LEU A 489 24.65 -24.61 -13.40
CA LEU A 489 23.32 -24.91 -12.88
C LEU A 489 23.30 -26.02 -11.82
N ALA A 490 24.46 -26.59 -11.47
CA ALA A 490 24.58 -27.53 -10.36
C ALA A 490 24.38 -26.82 -9.00
N GLN A 491 24.68 -25.52 -8.96
CA GLN A 491 24.37 -24.63 -7.85
C GLN A 491 23.29 -23.62 -8.28
N GLU A 492 22.62 -23.03 -7.31
CA GLU A 492 21.67 -21.96 -7.57
C GLU A 492 22.41 -20.70 -8.02
N LYS A 493 22.10 -20.21 -9.23
CA LYS A 493 22.68 -19.00 -9.78
C LYS A 493 21.69 -17.85 -9.69
N THR A 494 22.00 -16.87 -8.84
CA THR A 494 21.21 -15.65 -8.67
C THR A 494 21.95 -14.44 -9.21
N GLY A 495 21.26 -13.60 -9.99
CA GLY A 495 21.88 -12.39 -10.56
C GLY A 495 20.92 -11.49 -11.31
N TRP A 496 21.39 -10.27 -11.60
CA TRP A 496 20.71 -9.30 -12.46
C TRP A 496 21.11 -9.50 -13.92
N PHE A 497 20.13 -9.41 -14.82
CA PHE A 497 20.29 -9.53 -16.26
C PHE A 497 19.71 -8.29 -16.92
N ALA A 498 20.50 -7.62 -17.76
CA ALA A 498 20.06 -6.42 -18.48
C ALA A 498 19.00 -6.76 -19.53
N LEU A 499 17.94 -5.95 -19.60
CA LEU A 499 16.88 -6.05 -20.60
C LEU A 499 17.24 -5.17 -21.80
N GLY A 500 17.44 -5.80 -22.96
CA GLY A 500 17.72 -5.13 -24.23
C GLY A 500 16.50 -5.01 -25.13
N SER A 501 16.63 -4.23 -26.21
CA SER A 501 15.71 -4.28 -27.34
C SER A 501 15.99 -5.53 -28.17
N ARG A 502 14.92 -6.19 -28.63
CA ARG A 502 14.94 -7.34 -29.55
C ARG A 502 16.10 -7.20 -30.55
N SER A 503 17.13 -8.03 -30.40
CA SER A 503 18.23 -8.07 -31.34
C SER A 503 17.66 -8.51 -32.69
N HIS A 504 17.61 -7.59 -33.65
CA HIS A 504 17.69 -7.98 -35.04
C HIS A 504 19.10 -8.55 -35.25
N GLU A 505 19.30 -9.82 -34.90
CA GLU A 505 20.35 -10.60 -35.55
C GLU A 505 19.92 -10.74 -37.01
N THR A 506 20.41 -9.78 -37.79
CA THR A 506 20.57 -9.90 -39.23
C THR A 506 21.76 -10.82 -39.43
N SER A 507 21.47 -12.03 -39.93
CA SER A 507 22.15 -12.75 -41.02
C SER A 507 21.95 -14.25 -40.92
#